data_AF-A0A7S0PST7-F1
#
_entry.id   AF-A0A7S0PST7-F1
#
_cell.length_a   1.000
_cell.length_b   1.000
_cell.length_c   1.000
_cell.angle_alpha   90.00
_cell.angle_beta   90.00
_cell.angle_gamma   90.00
#
_symmetry.space_group_name_H-M   'P 1'
#
loop_
_entity.id
_entity.type
_entity.pdbx_description
1 polymer ?
#
loop_
_entity_poly.entity_id
_entity_poly.type
_entity_poly.pdbx_seq_one_letter_code
_entity_poly.pdbx_strand_id
1 'polypeptide(L)'
;GKTRRSRMTTRPHVARVLRGAEASSSTAALSLTRSTRAFRPHRVMTSTTGSSRRRRIATPVALLSKIAPAAKTKPPKAPPAGTDADAAAFKAAGAILAVPTLPTLVAPDAVEQAFNVTHSGGWADPSAFARISDVQHFSNVVGTDCFALIALCALYVLADAAENARLDSATYQRLALALVLYAGSSTSGVALAVAAGALDPSLTPSPSIAALVGTTLAFAPAMAASASAITKYGGGIAGAKERASADLSLVSNLGDTSEKGGYLEYYYKLSFWASIVVGGAFAFSPLSPLAIVNEFTPSSQIVQRAFGLGAVFMLAPAQFVLLDACRRGRLGGGTFKKLNLAVAAAVAGIDAMTVYTFGAAQALSPDAAVLADASGGIYNYVGALAVSFSIFGVYLYQGIFARK
;
A
#
# COMPACT_ATOMS: atom_id res chain seq x y z
N GLY A 1 35.33 -66.22 -43.95
CA GLY A 1 35.65 -65.33 -45.09
C GLY A 1 34.92 -64.03 -44.88
N LYS A 2 35.60 -62.87 -44.81
CA LYS A 2 35.87 -61.95 -45.95
C LYS A 2 34.56 -61.60 -46.67
N THR A 3 34.06 -60.36 -46.77
CA THR A 3 34.64 -58.99 -46.77
C THR A 3 33.43 -58.04 -46.77
N ARG A 4 33.42 -56.86 -46.14
CA ARG A 4 33.91 -55.62 -46.78
C ARG A 4 34.08 -54.50 -45.75
N ARG A 5 35.24 -53.85 -45.81
CA ARG A 5 35.63 -52.60 -45.13
C ARG A 5 35.04 -51.40 -45.89
N SER A 6 34.74 -50.32 -45.19
CA SER A 6 35.37 -49.02 -45.47
C SER A 6 35.36 -48.15 -44.21
N ARG A 7 36.46 -47.41 -44.01
CA ARG A 7 36.89 -46.69 -42.82
C ARG A 7 37.23 -45.26 -43.28
N MET A 8 37.13 -44.30 -42.34
CA MET A 8 37.85 -43.01 -42.32
C MET A 8 37.39 -41.96 -43.36
N THR A 9 37.39 -40.63 -43.10
CA THR A 9 38.32 -39.80 -42.30
C THR A 9 37.71 -38.41 -42.00
N THR A 10 37.83 -37.97 -40.74
CA THR A 10 38.33 -36.67 -40.23
C THR A 10 38.27 -35.35 -41.05
N ARG A 11 37.68 -34.33 -40.37
CA ARG A 11 38.24 -32.98 -40.04
C ARG A 11 38.07 -31.78 -41.02
N PRO A 12 38.23 -30.53 -40.51
CA PRO A 12 37.33 -29.38 -40.73
C PRO A 12 37.94 -28.25 -41.59
N HIS A 13 37.13 -27.25 -41.96
CA HIS A 13 37.61 -25.93 -42.40
C HIS A 13 36.66 -24.83 -41.88
N VAL A 14 37.12 -23.93 -40.98
CA VAL A 14 37.76 -22.63 -41.26
C VAL A 14 36.76 -21.67 -41.91
N ALA A 15 36.03 -20.86 -41.14
CA ALA A 15 36.40 -19.51 -40.68
C ALA A 15 36.58 -18.46 -41.80
N ARG A 16 35.68 -17.47 -41.78
CA ARG A 16 35.96 -16.02 -41.66
C ARG A 16 35.38 -15.13 -42.79
N VAL A 17 34.79 -14.02 -42.31
CA VAL A 17 34.56 -12.70 -42.92
C VAL A 17 33.28 -12.51 -43.73
N LEU A 18 32.30 -11.83 -43.11
CA LEU A 18 31.83 -10.46 -43.44
C LEU A 18 30.79 -10.09 -42.35
N ARG A 19 31.16 -9.34 -41.29
CA ARG A 19 31.03 -7.87 -41.20
C ARG A 19 29.75 -7.33 -41.84
N GLY A 20 28.79 -6.98 -40.97
CA GLY A 20 27.63 -6.16 -41.27
C GLY A 20 27.12 -5.59 -39.96
N ALA A 21 27.83 -4.58 -39.46
CA ALA A 21 27.37 -3.71 -38.39
C ALA A 21 26.71 -2.50 -39.04
N GLU A 22 25.49 -2.18 -38.62
CA GLU A 22 24.83 -0.87 -38.68
C GLU A 22 23.66 -0.98 -37.68
N ALA A 23 23.79 -0.61 -36.41
CA ALA A 23 23.93 0.73 -35.85
C ALA A 23 22.82 1.69 -36.34
N SER A 24 21.73 1.78 -35.55
CA SER A 24 20.88 2.97 -35.51
C SER A 24 20.55 3.29 -34.05
N SER A 25 21.56 3.85 -33.38
CA SER A 25 21.42 4.70 -32.21
C SER A 25 21.28 6.14 -32.71
N SER A 26 20.10 6.74 -32.65
CA SER A 26 19.96 8.19 -32.85
C SER A 26 20.18 8.90 -31.51
N THR A 27 21.46 9.09 -31.20
CA THR A 27 21.90 10.12 -30.27
C THR A 27 22.00 11.42 -31.05
N ALA A 28 20.98 12.28 -30.98
CA ALA A 28 21.11 13.66 -31.39
C ALA A 28 21.75 14.46 -30.24
N ALA A 29 23.08 14.45 -30.21
CA ALA A 29 23.86 15.46 -29.53
C ALA A 29 23.74 16.78 -30.30
N LEU A 30 23.21 17.83 -29.68
CA LEU A 30 23.39 19.19 -30.14
C LEU A 30 24.46 19.87 -29.27
N SER A 31 25.66 19.84 -29.86
CA SER A 31 26.81 20.71 -29.71
C SER A 31 26.69 21.91 -28.75
N LEU A 32 27.57 21.88 -27.76
CA LEU A 32 28.20 23.05 -27.15
C LEU A 32 28.65 24.08 -28.20
N THR A 33 28.31 25.34 -27.99
CA THR A 33 29.19 26.46 -28.31
C THR A 33 29.49 27.24 -27.04
N ARG A 34 30.68 26.95 -26.50
CA ARG A 34 31.38 27.77 -25.52
C ARG A 34 31.69 29.12 -26.18
N SER A 35 31.12 30.20 -25.68
CA SER A 35 31.68 31.54 -25.86
C SER A 35 32.02 32.11 -24.49
N THR A 36 33.31 32.02 -24.17
CA THR A 36 33.96 32.74 -23.09
C THR A 36 34.03 34.23 -23.43
N ARG A 37 33.50 35.08 -22.56
CA ARG A 37 34.15 36.37 -22.24
C ARG A 37 33.66 36.91 -20.91
N ALA A 38 34.59 36.89 -19.96
CA ALA A 38 34.59 37.72 -18.77
C ALA A 38 34.52 39.20 -19.17
N PHE A 39 33.78 40.02 -18.41
CA PHE A 39 34.22 41.35 -17.95
C PHE A 39 33.14 42.01 -17.07
N ARG A 40 33.43 42.13 -15.76
CA ARG A 40 33.10 43.29 -14.92
C ARG A 40 34.47 43.88 -14.51
N PRO A 41 34.61 45.14 -14.06
CA PRO A 41 33.60 46.16 -13.77
C PRO A 41 33.93 47.53 -14.41
N HIS A 42 33.00 48.49 -14.40
CA HIS A 42 33.38 49.89 -14.14
C HIS A 42 32.24 50.68 -13.50
N ARG A 43 32.55 51.12 -12.29
CA ARG A 43 31.86 52.13 -11.48
C ARG A 43 32.21 53.48 -12.11
N VAL A 44 31.22 54.26 -12.50
CA VAL A 44 31.37 55.70 -12.77
C VAL A 44 30.32 56.42 -11.95
N MET A 45 30.78 57.08 -10.89
CA MET A 45 30.08 58.20 -10.27
C MET A 45 30.19 59.38 -11.22
N THR A 46 29.06 59.98 -11.58
CA THR A 46 29.01 61.38 -11.97
C THR A 46 27.84 62.03 -11.25
N SER A 47 28.20 62.97 -10.37
CA SER A 47 27.32 63.96 -9.78
C SER A 47 26.88 64.95 -10.87
N THR A 48 25.59 65.27 -10.91
CA THR A 48 25.15 66.57 -11.42
C THR A 48 23.95 67.05 -10.61
N THR A 49 24.20 68.14 -9.92
CA THR A 49 23.28 69.07 -9.27
C THR A 49 22.19 69.55 -10.22
N GLY A 50 20.94 69.56 -9.75
CA GLY A 50 19.81 70.17 -10.45
C GLY A 50 18.69 70.51 -9.49
N SER A 51 18.75 71.70 -8.89
CA SER A 51 17.69 72.27 -8.07
C SER A 51 16.46 72.58 -8.94
N SER A 52 15.30 71.99 -8.60
CA SER A 52 14.01 72.47 -9.09
C SER A 52 12.99 72.46 -7.95
N ARG A 53 12.70 73.67 -7.48
CA ARG A 53 11.71 73.99 -6.45
C ARG A 53 10.32 73.88 -7.08
N ARG A 54 9.59 72.79 -6.84
CA ARG A 54 8.14 72.72 -7.10
C ARG A 54 7.38 72.56 -5.80
N ARG A 55 6.68 73.63 -5.40
CA ARG A 55 5.63 73.62 -4.37
C ARG A 55 4.61 72.53 -4.73
N ARG A 56 4.42 71.53 -3.84
CA ARG A 56 3.24 70.67 -3.86
C ARG A 56 2.28 71.18 -2.78
N ILE A 57 1.11 71.55 -3.25
CA ILE A 57 -0.08 71.90 -2.49
C ILE A 57 -0.56 70.62 -1.79
N ALA A 58 -0.68 70.65 -0.47
CA ALA A 58 -1.23 69.55 0.31
C ALA A 58 -2.74 69.43 0.03
N THR A 59 -3.16 68.30 -0.53
CA THR A 59 -4.57 67.95 -0.75
C THR A 59 -5.13 67.28 0.51
N PRO A 60 -6.34 67.65 0.98
CA PRO A 60 -6.89 67.19 2.25
C PRO A 60 -7.59 65.83 2.06
N VAL A 61 -6.81 64.74 1.98
CA VAL A 61 -7.35 63.36 2.03
C VAL A 61 -6.93 62.63 3.31
N ALA A 62 -6.14 63.29 4.18
CA ALA A 62 -5.66 62.71 5.44
C ALA A 62 -6.66 62.75 6.60
N LEU A 63 -7.88 63.26 6.40
CA LEU A 63 -8.89 63.43 7.47
C LEU A 63 -10.10 62.48 7.38
N LEU A 64 -10.19 61.64 6.34
CA LEU A 64 -11.24 60.61 6.18
C LEU A 64 -10.75 59.19 6.49
N SER A 65 -9.51 59.01 6.96
CA SER A 65 -8.94 57.73 7.36
C SER A 65 -9.28 57.30 8.82
N LYS A 66 -10.20 58.01 9.48
CA LYS A 66 -10.61 57.75 10.89
C LYS A 66 -12.00 57.14 11.05
N ILE A 67 -12.55 56.49 10.02
CA ILE A 67 -13.65 55.55 10.20
C ILE A 67 -13.03 54.18 10.40
N ALA A 68 -13.09 53.67 11.62
CA ALA A 68 -12.55 52.38 12.01
C ALA A 68 -12.99 51.28 11.01
N PRO A 69 -12.08 50.39 10.56
CA PRO A 69 -12.54 49.19 9.88
C PRO A 69 -13.39 48.41 10.90
N ALA A 70 -14.64 48.14 10.54
CA ALA A 70 -15.52 47.24 11.27
C ALA A 70 -14.70 46.01 11.65
N ALA A 71 -14.64 45.71 12.95
CA ALA A 71 -13.94 44.54 13.45
C ALA A 71 -14.41 43.35 12.63
N LYS A 72 -13.51 42.77 11.81
CA LYS A 72 -13.76 41.48 11.19
C LYS A 72 -13.96 40.51 12.35
N THR A 73 -15.22 40.28 12.73
CA THR A 73 -15.61 39.19 13.61
C THR A 73 -14.96 37.96 13.00
N LYS A 74 -13.96 37.40 13.69
CA LYS A 74 -13.38 36.13 13.30
C LYS A 74 -14.56 35.18 13.13
N PRO A 75 -14.67 34.47 11.99
CA PRO A 75 -15.72 33.47 11.83
C PRO A 75 -15.69 32.56 13.06
N PRO A 76 -16.86 32.18 13.60
CA PRO A 76 -16.91 31.35 14.80
C PRO A 76 -16.01 30.14 14.61
N LYS A 77 -15.15 29.88 15.60
CA LYS A 77 -14.20 28.78 15.57
C LYS A 77 -15.01 27.51 15.31
N ALA A 78 -14.73 26.84 14.20
CA ALA A 78 -15.41 25.59 13.87
C ALA A 78 -15.32 24.64 15.09
N PRO A 79 -16.40 23.91 15.41
CA PRO A 79 -16.38 22.97 16.52
C PRO A 79 -15.18 22.01 16.36
N PRO A 80 -14.56 21.58 17.47
CA PRO A 80 -13.39 20.70 17.42
C PRO A 80 -13.69 19.47 16.56
N ALA A 81 -12.77 19.15 15.66
CA ALA A 81 -12.91 18.01 14.76
C ALA A 81 -12.56 16.70 15.49
N GLY A 82 -13.46 16.28 16.37
CA GLY A 82 -13.35 15.09 17.20
C GLY A 82 -13.97 15.28 18.58
N THR A 83 -14.50 14.20 19.12
CA THR A 83 -15.08 14.13 20.46
C THR A 83 -14.57 12.90 21.20
N ASP A 84 -14.70 12.89 22.53
CA ASP A 84 -14.38 11.72 23.36
C ASP A 84 -15.21 10.50 22.94
N ALA A 85 -16.44 10.71 22.48
CA ALA A 85 -17.29 9.64 21.95
C ALA A 85 -16.73 9.05 20.65
N ASP A 86 -16.20 9.88 19.74
CA ASP A 86 -15.55 9.38 18.52
C ASP A 86 -14.26 8.61 18.87
N ALA A 87 -13.48 9.11 19.84
CA ALA A 87 -12.29 8.41 20.33
C ALA A 87 -12.64 7.05 20.95
N ALA A 88 -13.67 6.99 21.78
CA ALA A 88 -14.16 5.75 22.38
C ALA A 88 -14.66 4.76 21.31
N ALA A 89 -15.35 5.23 20.27
CA ALA A 89 -15.79 4.40 19.17
C ALA A 89 -14.61 3.77 18.41
N PHE A 90 -13.56 4.53 18.12
CA PHE A 90 -12.35 3.99 17.47
C PHE A 90 -11.60 3.00 18.36
N LYS A 91 -11.50 3.27 19.67
CA LYS A 91 -10.89 2.34 20.64
C LYS A 91 -11.67 1.03 20.74
N ALA A 92 -13.01 1.11 20.85
CA ALA A 92 -13.88 -0.05 20.90
C ALA A 92 -13.79 -0.87 19.60
N ALA A 93 -13.80 -0.21 18.45
CA ALA A 93 -13.60 -0.87 17.17
C ALA A 93 -12.23 -1.56 17.08
N GLY A 94 -11.17 -0.93 17.57
CA GLY A 94 -9.83 -1.52 17.64
C GLY A 94 -9.79 -2.76 18.53
N ALA A 95 -10.41 -2.70 19.71
CA ALA A 95 -10.50 -3.83 20.62
C ALA A 95 -11.28 -5.00 20.00
N ILE A 96 -12.43 -4.72 19.38
CA ILE A 96 -13.27 -5.74 18.74
C ILE A 96 -12.53 -6.40 17.57
N LEU A 97 -11.84 -5.62 16.72
CA LEU A 97 -11.07 -6.17 15.59
C LEU A 97 -9.85 -6.98 16.06
N ALA A 98 -9.23 -6.60 17.17
CA ALA A 98 -8.05 -7.30 17.70
C ALA A 98 -8.37 -8.71 18.22
N VAL A 99 -9.59 -8.93 18.75
CA VAL A 99 -10.01 -10.22 19.32
C VAL A 99 -9.90 -11.38 18.33
N PRO A 100 -10.42 -11.30 17.09
CA PRO A 100 -10.19 -12.34 16.10
C PRO A 100 -8.79 -12.25 15.46
N THR A 101 -8.31 -11.04 15.15
CA THR A 101 -7.06 -10.86 14.36
C THR A 101 -5.82 -11.40 15.06
N LEU A 102 -5.60 -11.04 16.33
CA LEU A 102 -4.33 -11.39 17.01
C LEU A 102 -4.18 -12.89 17.23
N PRO A 103 -5.23 -13.63 17.65
CA PRO A 103 -5.17 -15.09 17.69
C PRO A 103 -4.96 -15.73 16.33
N THR A 104 -5.59 -15.26 15.23
CA THR A 104 -5.39 -15.87 13.90
C THR A 104 -3.94 -15.85 13.44
N LEU A 105 -3.16 -14.84 13.83
CA LEU A 105 -1.73 -14.75 13.52
C LEU A 105 -0.90 -15.88 14.16
N VAL A 106 -1.45 -16.58 15.14
CA VAL A 106 -0.78 -17.67 15.86
C VAL A 106 -1.53 -18.99 15.72
N ALA A 107 -2.86 -19.00 15.65
CA ALA A 107 -3.71 -20.19 15.58
C ALA A 107 -4.94 -19.93 14.69
N PRO A 108 -4.85 -20.18 13.37
CA PRO A 108 -5.91 -19.83 12.42
C PRO A 108 -7.08 -20.83 12.37
N ASP A 109 -7.03 -21.92 13.15
CA ASP A 109 -7.98 -23.04 13.10
C ASP A 109 -9.45 -22.59 13.12
N ALA A 110 -9.80 -21.66 14.01
CA ALA A 110 -11.17 -21.18 14.14
C ALA A 110 -11.65 -20.40 12.90
N VAL A 111 -10.75 -19.65 12.25
CA VAL A 111 -11.05 -18.93 11.02
C VAL A 111 -11.20 -19.93 9.88
N GLU A 112 -10.25 -20.84 9.71
CA GLU A 112 -10.32 -21.86 8.66
C GLU A 112 -11.59 -22.70 8.72
N GLN A 113 -11.95 -23.19 9.91
CA GLN A 113 -13.20 -23.91 10.13
C GLN A 113 -14.42 -23.08 9.73
N ALA A 114 -14.45 -21.79 10.04
CA ALA A 114 -15.56 -20.92 9.65
C ALA A 114 -15.64 -20.76 8.13
N PHE A 115 -14.50 -20.77 7.43
CA PHE A 115 -14.42 -20.76 5.97
C PHE A 115 -14.57 -22.16 5.35
N ASN A 116 -14.87 -23.20 6.13
CA ASN A 116 -14.97 -24.60 5.69
C ASN A 116 -13.72 -25.08 4.92
N VAL A 117 -12.57 -24.47 5.19
CA VAL A 117 -11.27 -24.96 4.77
C VAL A 117 -10.62 -25.66 5.96
N THR A 118 -9.75 -26.63 5.70
CA THR A 118 -9.11 -27.39 6.77
C THR A 118 -7.66 -27.61 6.40
N HIS A 119 -6.77 -27.43 7.36
CA HIS A 119 -5.49 -28.09 7.32
C HIS A 119 -5.43 -29.33 8.21
N SER A 120 -4.61 -30.27 7.80
CA SER A 120 -4.23 -31.43 8.60
C SER A 120 -3.01 -31.07 9.45
N GLY A 121 -2.94 -31.66 10.66
CA GLY A 121 -1.85 -31.38 11.60
C GLY A 121 -2.09 -30.17 12.49
N GLY A 122 -1.14 -29.87 13.37
CA GLY A 122 -1.14 -28.60 14.12
C GLY A 122 -0.31 -27.57 13.38
N TRP A 123 -0.77 -26.32 13.33
CA TRP A 123 -0.08 -25.20 12.66
C TRP A 123 1.39 -24.99 13.05
N ALA A 124 1.84 -25.53 14.19
CA ALA A 124 3.23 -25.43 14.66
C ALA A 124 4.17 -26.49 14.04
N ASP A 125 3.61 -27.55 13.43
CA ASP A 125 4.37 -28.60 12.77
C ASP A 125 4.13 -28.58 11.25
N PRO A 126 5.01 -27.95 10.46
CA PRO A 126 4.86 -27.88 9.01
C PRO A 126 4.93 -29.24 8.31
N SER A 127 5.39 -30.30 8.98
CA SER A 127 5.38 -31.67 8.42
C SER A 127 4.03 -32.38 8.60
N ALA A 128 3.12 -31.79 9.38
CA ALA A 128 1.83 -32.39 9.70
C ALA A 128 0.73 -32.10 8.67
N PHE A 129 0.98 -31.20 7.71
CA PHE A 129 0.11 -31.03 6.55
C PHE A 129 0.15 -32.28 5.66
N ALA A 130 -1.00 -32.67 5.11
CA ALA A 130 -1.15 -33.85 4.25
C ALA A 130 -1.33 -33.49 2.77
N ARG A 131 -1.68 -32.24 2.44
CA ARG A 131 -1.94 -31.78 1.06
C ARG A 131 -1.44 -30.36 0.85
N ILE A 132 -1.04 -30.05 -0.38
CA ILE A 132 -0.55 -28.71 -0.77
C ILE A 132 -1.65 -27.65 -0.68
N SER A 133 -2.91 -28.01 -0.98
CA SER A 133 -4.07 -27.13 -0.80
C SER A 133 -4.23 -26.66 0.65
N ASP A 134 -3.97 -27.55 1.62
CA ASP A 134 -4.07 -27.24 3.05
C ASP A 134 -3.04 -26.15 3.43
N VAL A 135 -1.81 -26.27 2.92
CA VAL A 135 -0.74 -25.29 3.13
C VAL A 135 -1.11 -23.94 2.50
N GLN A 136 -1.74 -23.94 1.33
CA GLN A 136 -2.18 -22.72 0.67
C GLN A 136 -3.33 -22.03 1.42
N HIS A 137 -4.32 -22.78 1.91
CA HIS A 137 -5.42 -22.23 2.70
C HIS A 137 -4.90 -21.55 3.96
N PHE A 138 -4.05 -22.25 4.70
CA PHE A 138 -3.37 -21.71 5.89
C PHE A 138 -2.61 -20.41 5.56
N SER A 139 -1.76 -20.44 4.52
CA SER A 139 -0.95 -19.28 4.12
C SER A 139 -1.80 -18.06 3.80
N ASN A 140 -2.89 -18.25 3.07
CA ASN A 140 -3.73 -17.14 2.63
C ASN A 140 -4.54 -16.54 3.78
N VAL A 141 -5.01 -17.36 4.73
CA VAL A 141 -5.71 -16.87 5.94
C VAL A 141 -4.76 -16.03 6.79
N VAL A 142 -3.61 -16.58 7.18
CA VAL A 142 -2.67 -15.87 8.07
C VAL A 142 -2.05 -14.66 7.36
N GLY A 143 -1.71 -14.79 6.07
CA GLY A 143 -1.17 -13.70 5.27
C GLY A 143 -2.15 -12.54 5.10
N THR A 144 -3.45 -12.81 5.02
CA THR A 144 -4.48 -11.78 4.94
C THR A 144 -4.61 -10.99 6.24
N ASP A 145 -4.58 -11.67 7.39
CA ASP A 145 -4.76 -11.05 8.70
C ASP A 145 -3.61 -10.13 9.10
N CYS A 146 -2.45 -10.26 8.45
CA CYS A 146 -1.35 -9.31 8.61
C CYS A 146 -1.75 -7.86 8.25
N PHE A 147 -2.65 -7.64 7.29
CA PHE A 147 -3.14 -6.29 6.96
C PHE A 147 -4.00 -5.67 8.06
N ALA A 148 -4.63 -6.49 8.91
CA ALA A 148 -5.39 -5.99 10.03
C ALA A 148 -4.49 -5.34 11.11
N LEU A 149 -3.18 -5.63 11.15
CA LEU A 149 -2.23 -4.86 11.97
C LEU A 149 -2.17 -3.38 11.56
N ILE A 150 -2.25 -3.10 10.26
CA ILE A 150 -2.30 -1.73 9.73
C ILE A 150 -3.64 -1.10 10.09
N ALA A 151 -4.74 -1.86 9.99
CA ALA A 151 -6.08 -1.40 10.39
C ALA A 151 -6.17 -1.06 11.89
N LEU A 152 -5.61 -1.91 12.76
CA LEU A 152 -5.51 -1.66 14.21
C LEU A 152 -4.70 -0.40 14.52
N CYS A 153 -3.56 -0.21 13.84
CA CYS A 153 -2.80 1.02 13.95
C CYS A 153 -3.59 2.24 13.46
N ALA A 154 -4.35 2.11 12.37
CA ALA A 154 -5.19 3.19 11.86
C ALA A 154 -6.28 3.58 12.87
N LEU A 155 -6.96 2.60 13.48
CA LEU A 155 -7.96 2.82 14.53
C LEU A 155 -7.35 3.52 15.75
N TYR A 156 -6.17 3.08 16.19
CA TYR A 156 -5.44 3.75 17.28
C TYR A 156 -5.11 5.21 16.93
N VAL A 157 -4.60 5.45 15.72
CA VAL A 157 -4.23 6.79 15.25
C VAL A 157 -5.46 7.69 15.08
N LEU A 158 -6.61 7.14 14.68
CA LEU A 158 -7.87 7.85 14.58
C LEU A 158 -8.45 8.20 15.95
N ALA A 159 -8.30 7.31 16.94
CA ALA A 159 -8.64 7.63 18.32
C ALA A 159 -7.80 8.80 18.85
N ASP A 160 -6.48 8.76 18.66
CA ASP A 160 -5.57 9.87 19.01
C ASP A 160 -5.90 11.16 18.23
N ALA A 161 -6.34 11.06 16.98
CA ALA A 161 -6.80 12.21 16.22
C ALA A 161 -8.08 12.81 16.79
N ALA A 162 -9.03 11.98 17.23
CA ALA A 162 -10.28 12.40 17.84
C ALA A 162 -10.06 13.13 19.16
N GLU A 163 -9.24 12.56 20.06
CA GLU A 163 -8.88 13.16 21.36
C GLU A 163 -8.20 14.53 21.22
N ASN A 164 -7.46 14.71 20.12
CA ASN A 164 -6.73 15.93 19.84
C ASN A 164 -7.45 16.87 18.86
N ALA A 165 -8.73 16.60 18.54
CA ALA A 165 -9.57 17.41 17.63
C ALA A 165 -8.96 17.64 16.24
N ARG A 166 -8.39 16.59 15.63
CA ARG A 166 -7.72 16.64 14.32
C ARG A 166 -8.40 15.83 13.22
N LEU A 167 -9.58 15.24 13.45
CA LEU A 167 -10.22 14.33 12.48
C LEU A 167 -10.53 14.97 11.13
N ASP A 168 -10.64 16.29 11.03
CA ASP A 168 -10.79 17.04 9.78
C ASP A 168 -9.53 16.98 8.89
N SER A 169 -8.38 16.61 9.43
CA SER A 169 -7.14 16.49 8.66
C SER A 169 -7.27 15.45 7.56
N ALA A 170 -6.81 15.82 6.36
CA ALA A 170 -6.77 14.93 5.21
C ALA A 170 -5.97 13.63 5.47
N THR A 171 -5.02 13.63 6.40
CA THR A 171 -4.31 12.41 6.83
C THR A 171 -5.27 11.38 7.44
N TYR A 172 -6.07 11.80 8.42
CA TYR A 172 -6.96 10.92 9.15
C TYR A 172 -8.19 10.55 8.32
N GLN A 173 -8.67 11.47 7.49
CA GLN A 173 -9.75 11.19 6.53
C GLN A 173 -9.37 10.11 5.51
N ARG A 174 -8.09 10.01 5.12
CA ARG A 174 -7.60 8.91 4.27
C ARG A 174 -7.56 7.58 5.01
N LEU A 175 -7.10 7.56 6.26
CA LEU A 175 -7.10 6.33 7.07
C LEU A 175 -8.53 5.86 7.39
N ALA A 176 -9.46 6.78 7.66
CA ALA A 176 -10.87 6.44 7.83
C ALA A 176 -11.45 5.84 6.54
N LEU A 177 -11.15 6.42 5.37
CA LEU A 177 -11.60 5.87 4.09
C LEU A 177 -11.01 4.47 3.83
N ALA A 178 -9.72 4.28 4.14
CA ALA A 178 -9.05 2.99 4.03
C ALA A 178 -9.78 1.93 4.87
N LEU A 179 -10.11 2.23 6.13
CA LEU A 179 -10.87 1.33 6.99
C LEU A 179 -12.26 1.01 6.44
N VAL A 180 -12.99 1.99 5.91
CA VAL A 180 -14.31 1.74 5.29
C VAL A 180 -14.17 0.80 4.09
N LEU A 181 -13.20 1.04 3.21
CA LEU A 181 -12.99 0.23 2.01
C LEU A 181 -12.51 -1.18 2.35
N TYR A 182 -11.56 -1.31 3.27
CA TYR A 182 -11.03 -2.62 3.71
C TYR A 182 -12.10 -3.44 4.44
N ALA A 183 -12.79 -2.86 5.42
CA ALA A 183 -13.86 -3.51 6.15
C ALA A 183 -15.04 -3.89 5.24
N GLY A 184 -15.45 -2.95 4.39
CA GLY A 184 -16.57 -3.12 3.48
C GLY A 184 -16.29 -4.18 2.41
N SER A 185 -15.10 -4.15 1.81
CA SER A 185 -14.70 -5.16 0.82
C SER A 185 -14.52 -6.55 1.41
N SER A 186 -13.93 -6.67 2.61
CA SER A 186 -13.77 -7.96 3.30
C SER A 186 -15.13 -8.57 3.64
N THR A 187 -16.03 -7.77 4.23
CA THR A 187 -17.39 -8.22 4.58
C THR A 187 -18.21 -8.58 3.34
N SER A 188 -18.18 -7.74 2.31
CA SER A 188 -18.91 -7.98 1.06
C SER A 188 -18.37 -9.20 0.30
N GLY A 189 -17.06 -9.39 0.31
CA GLY A 189 -16.43 -10.55 -0.31
C GLY A 189 -16.85 -11.86 0.35
N VAL A 190 -16.87 -11.92 1.68
CA VAL A 190 -17.38 -13.09 2.41
C VAL A 190 -18.87 -13.30 2.14
N ALA A 191 -19.68 -12.23 2.14
CA ALA A 191 -21.11 -12.32 1.83
C ALA A 191 -21.37 -12.89 0.42
N LEU A 192 -20.61 -12.44 -0.57
CA LEU A 192 -20.69 -12.93 -1.94
C LEU A 192 -20.28 -14.41 -2.03
N ALA A 193 -19.24 -14.83 -1.30
CA ALA A 193 -18.80 -16.22 -1.28
C ALA A 193 -19.84 -17.14 -0.63
N VAL A 194 -20.45 -16.73 0.49
CA VAL A 194 -21.57 -17.45 1.12
C VAL A 194 -22.75 -17.56 0.17
N ALA A 195 -23.12 -16.46 -0.50
CA ALA A 195 -24.23 -16.46 -1.46
C ALA A 195 -23.93 -17.36 -2.66
N ALA A 196 -22.70 -17.36 -3.18
CA ALA A 196 -22.30 -18.23 -4.28
C ALA A 196 -22.43 -19.72 -3.93
N GLY A 197 -21.95 -20.15 -2.76
CA GLY A 197 -22.11 -21.54 -2.32
C GLY A 197 -23.55 -21.93 -1.99
N ALA A 198 -24.39 -20.98 -1.59
CA ALA A 198 -25.82 -21.23 -1.41
C ALA A 198 -26.57 -21.39 -2.75
N LEU A 199 -26.14 -20.67 -3.80
CA LEU A 199 -26.72 -20.74 -5.14
C LEU A 199 -26.28 -21.98 -5.92
N ASP A 200 -25.05 -22.44 -5.72
CA ASP A 200 -24.51 -23.65 -6.32
C ASP A 200 -23.87 -24.56 -5.25
N PRO A 201 -24.62 -25.52 -4.70
CA PRO A 201 -24.11 -26.45 -3.69
C PRO A 201 -23.00 -27.38 -4.19
N SER A 202 -22.73 -27.46 -5.50
CA SER A 202 -21.59 -28.21 -6.02
C SER A 202 -20.25 -27.50 -5.77
N LEU A 203 -20.30 -26.19 -5.50
CA LEU A 203 -19.15 -25.35 -5.19
C LEU A 203 -18.75 -25.46 -3.71
N THR A 204 -18.18 -26.60 -3.34
CA THR A 204 -17.64 -26.83 -1.99
C THR A 204 -16.11 -26.87 -1.98
N PRO A 205 -15.45 -26.36 -0.93
CA PRO A 205 -16.04 -25.71 0.25
C PRO A 205 -16.52 -24.27 -0.01
N SER A 206 -17.58 -23.86 0.71
CA SER A 206 -18.08 -22.47 0.76
C SER A 206 -18.03 -21.94 2.20
N PRO A 207 -17.79 -20.65 2.45
CA PRO A 207 -17.79 -20.11 3.81
C PRO A 207 -19.13 -20.33 4.52
N SER A 208 -19.09 -20.50 5.83
CA SER A 208 -20.28 -20.63 6.66
C SER A 208 -20.98 -19.28 6.89
N ILE A 209 -22.26 -19.32 7.27
CA ILE A 209 -22.97 -18.12 7.76
C ILE A 209 -22.25 -17.53 8.99
N ALA A 210 -21.65 -18.38 9.83
CA ALA A 210 -20.87 -17.93 10.97
C ALA A 210 -19.64 -17.12 10.56
N ALA A 211 -18.96 -17.46 9.45
CA ALA A 211 -17.86 -16.64 8.90
C ALA A 211 -18.35 -15.26 8.48
N LEU A 212 -19.51 -15.16 7.82
CA LEU A 212 -20.11 -13.87 7.46
C LEU A 212 -20.43 -13.04 8.71
N VAL A 213 -21.11 -13.63 9.70
CA VAL A 213 -21.47 -12.95 10.95
C VAL A 213 -20.22 -12.52 11.71
N GLY A 214 -19.24 -13.41 11.87
CA GLY A 214 -17.97 -13.12 12.55
C GLY A 214 -17.19 -12.00 11.87
N THR A 215 -17.04 -12.06 10.55
CA THR A 215 -16.38 -11.00 9.75
C THR A 215 -17.13 -9.67 9.91
N THR A 216 -18.46 -9.70 9.80
CA THR A 216 -19.28 -8.48 9.95
C THR A 216 -19.13 -7.88 11.34
N LEU A 217 -19.20 -8.69 12.40
CA LEU A 217 -19.07 -8.21 13.78
C LEU A 217 -17.67 -7.65 14.07
N ALA A 218 -16.62 -8.24 13.49
CA ALA A 218 -15.25 -7.76 13.63
C ALA A 218 -15.05 -6.39 12.95
N PHE A 219 -15.62 -6.20 11.75
CA PHE A 219 -15.34 -5.05 10.90
C PHE A 219 -16.38 -3.92 10.96
N ALA A 220 -17.64 -4.21 11.31
CA ALA A 220 -18.72 -3.22 11.31
C ALA A 220 -18.45 -2.03 12.24
N PRO A 221 -17.91 -2.19 13.47
CA PRO A 221 -17.61 -1.04 14.33
C PRO A 221 -16.57 -0.10 13.71
N ALA A 222 -15.51 -0.66 13.11
CA ALA A 222 -14.45 0.12 12.46
C ALA A 222 -15.00 0.87 11.23
N MET A 223 -15.84 0.21 10.43
CA MET A 223 -16.51 0.81 9.28
C MET A 223 -17.45 1.94 9.71
N ALA A 224 -18.29 1.71 10.72
CA ALA A 224 -19.28 2.68 11.20
C ALA A 224 -18.61 3.93 11.81
N ALA A 225 -17.61 3.75 12.67
CA ALA A 225 -16.87 4.87 13.27
C ALA A 225 -16.15 5.69 12.19
N SER A 226 -15.53 5.03 11.22
CA SER A 226 -14.81 5.69 10.13
C SER A 226 -15.74 6.41 9.17
N ALA A 227 -16.86 5.79 8.77
CA ALA A 227 -17.87 6.42 7.92
C ALA A 227 -18.51 7.64 8.60
N SER A 228 -18.75 7.56 9.91
CA SER A 228 -19.22 8.68 10.72
C SER A 228 -18.22 9.83 10.72
N ALA A 229 -16.93 9.56 10.94
CA ALA A 229 -15.88 10.58 10.89
C ALA A 229 -15.73 11.23 9.50
N ILE A 230 -15.89 10.46 8.42
CA ILE A 230 -15.89 10.98 7.04
C ILE A 230 -17.07 11.93 6.82
N THR A 231 -18.24 11.54 7.31
CA THR A 231 -19.47 12.32 7.14
C THR A 231 -19.43 13.61 7.94
N LYS A 232 -19.02 13.54 9.22
CA LYS A 232 -18.98 14.68 10.14
C LYS A 232 -17.85 15.66 9.82
N TYR A 233 -16.65 15.17 9.50
CA TYR A 233 -15.43 15.99 9.46
C TYR A 233 -14.75 16.01 8.09
N GLY A 234 -15.07 15.07 7.20
CA GLY A 234 -14.40 14.88 5.92
C GLY A 234 -15.12 15.44 4.70
N GLY A 235 -16.30 16.05 4.85
CA GLY A 235 -17.13 16.45 3.72
C GLY A 235 -17.84 15.28 3.03
N GLY A 236 -18.01 14.16 3.74
CA GLY A 236 -18.71 12.97 3.24
C GLY A 236 -18.04 12.32 2.03
N ILE A 237 -18.86 11.64 1.21
CA ILE A 237 -18.43 10.92 0.00
C ILE A 237 -17.82 11.88 -1.02
N ALA A 238 -18.37 13.10 -1.16
CA ALA A 238 -17.85 14.11 -2.08
C ALA A 238 -16.40 14.49 -1.72
N GLY A 239 -16.15 14.80 -0.44
CA GLY A 239 -14.80 15.09 0.03
C GLY A 239 -13.85 13.90 -0.07
N ALA A 240 -14.34 12.67 0.14
CA ALA A 240 -13.54 11.46 -0.06
C ALA A 240 -13.12 11.30 -1.53
N LYS A 241 -14.03 11.51 -2.48
CA LYS A 241 -13.77 11.46 -3.92
C LYS A 241 -12.78 12.54 -4.36
N GLU A 242 -12.94 13.77 -3.88
CA GLU A 242 -12.02 14.86 -4.18
C GLU A 242 -10.60 14.54 -3.73
N ARG A 243 -10.44 14.05 -2.49
CA ARG A 243 -9.14 13.61 -1.96
C ARG A 243 -8.55 12.48 -2.79
N ALA A 244 -9.32 11.45 -3.12
CA ALA A 244 -8.84 10.33 -3.93
C ALA A 244 -8.36 10.78 -5.33
N SER A 245 -9.06 11.74 -5.95
CA SER A 245 -8.66 12.31 -7.24
C SER A 245 -7.33 13.09 -7.14
N ALA A 246 -7.19 13.91 -6.09
CA ALA A 246 -5.95 14.63 -5.82
C ALA A 246 -4.78 13.66 -5.55
N ASP A 247 -5.05 12.59 -4.80
CA ASP A 247 -4.08 11.55 -4.47
C ASP A 247 -3.60 10.83 -5.73
N LEU A 248 -4.53 10.44 -6.61
CA LEU A 248 -4.21 9.80 -7.89
C LEU A 248 -3.31 10.68 -8.77
N SER A 249 -3.60 11.97 -8.82
CA SER A 249 -2.82 12.95 -9.59
C SER A 249 -1.37 13.03 -9.07
N LEU A 250 -1.20 12.94 -7.75
CA LEU A 250 0.09 12.98 -7.07
C LEU A 250 0.97 11.75 -7.37
N VAL A 251 0.39 10.56 -7.27
CA VAL A 251 1.13 9.29 -7.44
C VAL A 251 1.39 8.96 -8.90
N SER A 252 0.58 9.48 -9.83
CA SER A 252 0.78 9.27 -11.26
C SER A 252 2.02 10.01 -11.79
N ASN A 253 2.40 11.13 -11.17
CA ASN A 253 3.62 11.84 -11.53
C ASN A 253 4.83 11.28 -10.77
N LEU A 254 5.34 10.13 -11.22
CA LEU A 254 6.45 9.44 -10.54
C LEU A 254 7.74 10.26 -10.46
N GLY A 255 8.07 11.03 -11.51
CA GLY A 255 9.33 11.77 -11.59
C GLY A 255 9.38 13.05 -10.75
N ASP A 256 8.23 13.60 -10.37
CA ASP A 256 8.16 14.80 -9.52
C ASP A 256 8.38 14.43 -8.05
N THR A 257 9.41 14.97 -7.43
CA THR A 257 9.69 14.78 -6.00
C THR A 257 9.96 16.12 -5.34
N SER A 258 9.41 16.30 -4.14
CA SER A 258 9.68 17.47 -3.31
C SER A 258 11.11 17.43 -2.77
N GLU A 259 11.68 18.61 -2.53
CA GLU A 259 13.01 18.74 -1.91
C GLU A 259 13.12 18.00 -0.56
N LYS A 260 12.03 18.05 0.24
CA LYS A 260 11.96 17.38 1.54
C LYS A 260 11.84 15.86 1.44
N GLY A 261 11.07 15.38 0.46
CA GLY A 261 10.80 13.96 0.30
C GLY A 261 11.89 13.23 -0.48
N GLY A 262 12.49 13.89 -1.47
CA GLY A 262 13.58 13.38 -2.29
C GLY A 262 13.31 11.96 -2.82
N TYR A 263 14.33 11.10 -2.72
CA TYR A 263 14.23 9.71 -3.17
C TYR A 263 13.22 8.87 -2.35
N LEU A 264 13.01 9.20 -1.09
CA LEU A 264 12.06 8.48 -0.25
C LEU A 264 10.60 8.72 -0.69
N GLU A 265 10.31 9.91 -1.24
CA GLU A 265 9.02 10.18 -1.87
C GLU A 265 8.79 9.29 -3.09
N TYR A 266 9.80 9.18 -3.96
CA TYR A 266 9.75 8.30 -5.12
C TYR A 266 9.50 6.84 -4.70
N TYR A 267 10.22 6.39 -3.67
CA TYR A 267 10.05 5.06 -3.09
C TYR A 267 8.61 4.81 -2.61
N TYR A 268 7.99 5.75 -1.88
CA TYR A 268 6.61 5.59 -1.43
C TYR A 268 5.59 5.61 -2.58
N LYS A 269 5.84 6.37 -3.65
CA LYS A 269 5.00 6.32 -4.85
C LYS A 269 5.07 4.95 -5.53
N LEU A 270 6.28 4.40 -5.67
CA LEU A 270 6.46 3.04 -6.20
C LEU A 270 5.82 1.99 -5.30
N SER A 271 5.97 2.12 -3.98
CA SER A 271 5.34 1.21 -3.01
C SER A 271 3.82 1.24 -3.10
N PHE A 272 3.23 2.44 -3.22
CA PHE A 272 1.80 2.61 -3.47
C PHE A 272 1.35 1.87 -4.73
N TRP A 273 2.04 2.10 -5.87
CA TRP A 273 1.69 1.45 -7.13
C TRP A 273 1.92 -0.06 -7.09
N ALA A 274 2.96 -0.53 -6.42
CA ALA A 274 3.19 -1.96 -6.22
C ALA A 274 2.00 -2.59 -5.47
N SER A 275 1.53 -1.96 -4.39
CA SER A 275 0.35 -2.43 -3.64
C SER A 275 -0.92 -2.40 -4.47
N ILE A 276 -1.14 -1.37 -5.31
CA ILE A 276 -2.30 -1.28 -6.18
C ILE A 276 -2.26 -2.34 -7.30
N VAL A 277 -1.13 -2.51 -7.97
CA VAL A 277 -1.00 -3.43 -9.11
C VAL A 277 -0.97 -4.88 -8.64
N VAL A 278 -0.10 -5.20 -7.68
CA VAL A 278 0.02 -6.56 -7.14
C VAL A 278 -1.24 -6.90 -6.36
N GLY A 279 -1.69 -6.04 -5.43
CA GLY A 279 -2.91 -6.26 -4.69
C GLY A 279 -4.15 -6.37 -5.58
N GLY A 280 -4.24 -5.54 -6.62
CA GLY A 280 -5.31 -5.61 -7.62
C GLY A 280 -5.31 -6.93 -8.39
N ALA A 281 -4.12 -7.45 -8.74
CA ALA A 281 -4.00 -8.76 -9.35
C ALA A 281 -4.52 -9.86 -8.42
N PHE A 282 -4.21 -9.84 -7.13
CA PHE A 282 -4.77 -10.81 -6.17
C PHE A 282 -6.29 -10.64 -5.96
N ALA A 283 -6.79 -9.40 -5.90
CA ALA A 283 -8.18 -9.10 -5.59
C ALA A 283 -9.15 -9.42 -6.74
N PHE A 284 -8.70 -9.23 -7.99
CA PHE A 284 -9.59 -9.22 -9.15
C PHE A 284 -9.22 -10.22 -10.24
N SER A 285 -8.04 -10.84 -10.19
CA SER A 285 -7.68 -11.90 -11.14
C SER A 285 -8.46 -13.19 -10.84
N PRO A 286 -8.90 -13.93 -11.88
CA PRO A 286 -9.44 -15.28 -11.69
C PRO A 286 -8.36 -16.29 -11.25
N LEU A 287 -7.07 -15.99 -11.45
CA LEU A 287 -5.93 -16.82 -11.04
C LEU A 287 -5.03 -16.05 -10.07
N SER A 288 -4.60 -16.70 -8.99
CA SER A 288 -3.65 -16.08 -8.07
C SER A 288 -2.27 -15.94 -8.73
N PRO A 289 -1.63 -14.77 -8.64
CA PRO A 289 -0.25 -14.59 -9.08
C PRO A 289 0.75 -15.50 -8.33
N LEU A 290 0.40 -15.95 -7.13
CA LEU A 290 1.21 -16.83 -6.26
C LEU A 290 0.41 -18.03 -5.74
N ALA A 291 -0.50 -18.60 -6.53
CA ALA A 291 -1.12 -19.88 -6.17
C ALA A 291 -0.12 -21.01 -6.37
N ILE A 292 -0.03 -21.90 -5.39
CA ILE A 292 0.58 -23.21 -5.54
C ILE A 292 -0.42 -24.15 -6.24
N VAL A 293 -1.71 -24.02 -5.93
CA VAL A 293 -2.81 -24.75 -6.57
C VAL A 293 -3.93 -23.78 -6.93
N ASN A 294 -4.44 -23.84 -8.16
CA ASN A 294 -5.57 -23.01 -8.58
C ASN A 294 -6.90 -23.69 -8.22
N GLU A 295 -7.56 -23.17 -7.19
CA GLU A 295 -8.87 -23.67 -6.74
C GLU A 295 -9.96 -22.63 -6.97
N PHE A 296 -11.10 -23.07 -7.50
CA PHE A 296 -12.22 -22.22 -7.88
C PHE A 296 -13.37 -22.24 -6.89
N THR A 297 -13.18 -22.87 -5.73
CA THR A 297 -14.21 -22.96 -4.70
C THR A 297 -14.42 -21.57 -4.06
N PRO A 298 -15.64 -21.24 -3.58
CA PRO A 298 -15.92 -19.93 -3.01
C PRO A 298 -14.98 -19.57 -1.86
N SER A 299 -14.64 -20.55 -1.01
CA SER A 299 -13.75 -20.34 0.14
C SER A 299 -12.31 -20.07 -0.28
N SER A 300 -11.77 -20.88 -1.19
CA SER A 300 -10.41 -20.68 -1.69
C SER A 300 -10.26 -19.33 -2.40
N GLN A 301 -11.24 -18.97 -3.23
CA GLN A 301 -11.26 -17.70 -3.96
C GLN A 301 -11.38 -16.48 -3.04
N ILE A 302 -12.25 -16.50 -2.03
CA ILE A 302 -12.38 -15.35 -1.13
C ILE A 302 -11.14 -15.15 -0.27
N VAL A 303 -10.60 -16.24 0.29
CA VAL A 303 -9.40 -16.20 1.13
C VAL A 303 -8.19 -15.69 0.35
N GLN A 304 -8.05 -16.08 -0.92
CA GLN A 304 -7.05 -15.54 -1.83
C GLN A 304 -7.26 -14.04 -2.12
N ARG A 305 -8.50 -13.65 -2.45
CA ARG A 305 -8.81 -12.26 -2.83
C ARG A 305 -8.68 -11.31 -1.64
N ALA A 306 -8.94 -11.77 -0.42
CA ALA A 306 -8.85 -10.97 0.79
C ALA A 306 -7.45 -10.37 1.00
N PHE A 307 -6.38 -11.11 0.66
CA PHE A 307 -5.02 -10.57 0.62
C PHE A 307 -4.92 -9.35 -0.30
N GLY A 308 -5.42 -9.47 -1.53
CA GLY A 308 -5.42 -8.38 -2.51
C GLY A 308 -6.26 -7.18 -2.06
N LEU A 309 -7.42 -7.43 -1.45
CA LEU A 309 -8.27 -6.39 -0.88
C LEU A 309 -7.55 -5.65 0.26
N GLY A 310 -6.81 -6.36 1.12
CA GLY A 310 -5.96 -5.75 2.15
C GLY A 310 -4.85 -4.88 1.56
N ALA A 311 -4.18 -5.36 0.51
CA ALA A 311 -3.14 -4.61 -0.18
C ALA A 311 -3.69 -3.31 -0.83
N VAL A 312 -4.83 -3.40 -1.53
CA VAL A 312 -5.42 -2.26 -2.26
C VAL A 312 -6.10 -1.27 -1.33
N PHE A 313 -6.88 -1.75 -0.36
CA PHE A 313 -7.75 -0.89 0.45
C PHE A 313 -7.18 -0.53 1.82
N MET A 314 -6.13 -1.20 2.30
CA MET A 314 -5.48 -0.86 3.58
C MET A 314 -4.02 -0.44 3.41
N LEU A 315 -3.19 -1.29 2.79
CA LEU A 315 -1.76 -1.01 2.63
C LEU A 315 -1.52 0.20 1.74
N ALA A 316 -2.07 0.23 0.51
CA ALA A 316 -1.82 1.34 -0.42
C ALA A 316 -2.24 2.71 0.17
N PRO A 317 -3.43 2.89 0.78
CA PRO A 317 -3.78 4.15 1.44
C PRO A 317 -2.85 4.52 2.61
N ALA A 318 -2.40 3.54 3.40
CA ALA A 318 -1.42 3.79 4.46
C ALA A 318 -0.07 4.28 3.89
N GLN A 319 0.39 3.67 2.81
CA GLN A 319 1.60 4.10 2.10
C GLN A 319 1.44 5.50 1.51
N PHE A 320 0.24 5.85 1.01
CA PHE A 320 -0.05 7.20 0.56
C PHE A 320 -0.01 8.22 1.72
N VAL A 321 -0.53 7.87 2.90
CA VAL A 321 -0.41 8.72 4.09
C VAL A 321 1.04 8.97 4.46
N LEU A 322 1.89 7.94 4.35
CA LEU A 322 3.34 8.05 4.57
C LEU A 322 4.03 8.86 3.48
N LEU A 323 3.58 8.77 2.23
CA LEU A 323 4.01 9.62 1.11
C LEU A 323 3.73 11.10 1.40
N ASP A 324 2.50 11.45 1.80
CA ASP A 324 2.13 12.83 2.14
C ASP A 324 2.94 13.35 3.33
N ALA A 325 3.19 12.50 4.33
CA ALA A 325 4.05 12.84 5.46
C ALA A 325 5.51 13.06 5.04
N CYS A 326 6.04 12.23 4.15
CA CYS A 326 7.39 12.34 3.60
C CYS A 326 7.58 13.68 2.87
N ARG A 327 6.66 14.02 1.97
CA ARG A 327 6.64 15.29 1.23
C ARG A 327 6.69 16.52 2.12
N ARG A 328 6.07 16.41 3.29
CA ARG A 328 5.96 17.53 4.25
C ARG A 328 7.06 17.52 5.30
N GLY A 329 7.97 16.53 5.30
CA GLY A 329 9.00 16.36 6.33
C GLY A 329 8.42 15.99 7.69
N ARG A 330 7.34 15.20 7.73
CA ARG A 330 6.60 14.85 8.96
C ARG A 330 6.80 13.41 9.43
N LEU A 331 7.62 12.61 8.73
CA LEU A 331 7.80 11.18 9.03
C LEU A 331 8.25 10.89 10.47
N GLY A 332 9.03 11.79 11.09
CA GLY A 332 9.41 11.68 12.51
C GLY A 332 8.27 11.90 13.51
N GLY A 333 7.06 12.25 13.05
CA GLY A 333 5.87 12.35 13.90
C GLY A 333 5.41 10.99 14.42
N GLY A 334 4.96 10.94 15.68
CA GLY A 334 4.59 9.68 16.34
C GLY A 334 3.54 8.85 15.59
N THR A 335 2.58 9.51 14.94
CA THR A 335 1.59 8.87 14.05
C THR A 335 2.24 8.09 12.91
N PHE A 336 3.15 8.73 12.18
CA PHE A 336 3.76 8.16 10.98
C PHE A 336 4.82 7.12 11.31
N LYS A 337 5.51 7.26 12.44
CA LYS A 337 6.39 6.21 12.97
C LYS A 337 5.60 4.94 13.30
N LYS A 338 4.47 5.05 14.00
CA LYS A 338 3.59 3.91 14.30
C LYS A 338 3.05 3.26 13.03
N LEU A 339 2.59 4.06 12.07
CA LEU A 339 2.09 3.54 10.80
C LEU A 339 3.18 2.81 9.99
N ASN A 340 4.41 3.34 9.97
CA ASN A 340 5.56 2.65 9.39
C ASN A 340 5.85 1.32 10.09
N LEU A 341 5.85 1.29 11.42
CA LEU A 341 6.04 0.04 12.19
C LEU A 341 4.92 -0.97 11.92
N ALA A 342 3.68 -0.52 11.81
CA ALA A 342 2.55 -1.39 11.50
C ALA A 342 2.65 -1.99 10.10
N VAL A 343 3.07 -1.20 9.10
CA VAL A 343 3.35 -1.72 7.75
C VAL A 343 4.53 -2.69 7.78
N ALA A 344 5.61 -2.37 8.51
CA ALA A 344 6.76 -3.28 8.65
C ALA A 344 6.35 -4.60 9.33
N ALA A 345 5.54 -4.55 10.38
CA ALA A 345 5.05 -5.74 11.08
C ALA A 345 4.14 -6.59 10.17
N ALA A 346 3.25 -5.95 9.40
CA ALA A 346 2.41 -6.64 8.43
C ALA A 346 3.24 -7.35 7.35
N VAL A 347 4.23 -6.65 6.77
CA VAL A 347 5.12 -7.20 5.75
C VAL A 347 5.97 -8.35 6.31
N ALA A 348 6.54 -8.18 7.50
CA ALA A 348 7.30 -9.23 8.16
C ALA A 348 6.46 -10.48 8.48
N GLY A 349 5.20 -10.29 8.88
CA GLY A 349 4.25 -11.40 9.07
C GLY A 349 3.97 -12.14 7.77
N ILE A 350 3.69 -11.42 6.68
CA ILE A 350 3.47 -12.00 5.34
C ILE A 350 4.71 -12.77 4.88
N ASP A 351 5.91 -12.21 5.06
CA ASP A 351 7.17 -12.85 4.67
C ASP A 351 7.44 -14.12 5.50
N ALA A 352 7.25 -14.05 6.82
CA ALA A 352 7.41 -15.20 7.70
C ALA A 352 6.46 -16.34 7.32
N MET A 353 5.21 -16.02 7.00
CA MET A 353 4.22 -17.00 6.53
C MET A 353 4.56 -17.55 5.16
N THR A 354 5.02 -16.72 4.24
CA THR A 354 5.47 -17.17 2.92
C THR A 354 6.61 -18.19 3.07
N VAL A 355 7.63 -17.90 3.89
CA VAL A 355 8.75 -18.82 4.16
C VAL A 355 8.27 -20.11 4.83
N TYR A 356 7.38 -20.01 5.82
CA TYR A 356 6.80 -21.16 6.50
C TYR A 356 6.07 -22.09 5.51
N THR A 357 5.21 -21.51 4.67
CA THR A 357 4.46 -22.19 3.62
C THR A 357 5.37 -22.91 2.62
N PHE A 358 6.54 -22.33 2.29
CA PHE A 358 7.53 -23.03 1.47
C PHE A 358 8.12 -24.26 2.15
N GLY A 359 8.49 -24.13 3.41
CA GLY A 359 9.01 -25.27 4.18
C GLY A 359 7.99 -26.42 4.25
N ALA A 360 6.73 -26.08 4.56
CA ALA A 360 5.62 -27.03 4.59
C ALA A 360 5.36 -27.68 3.22
N ALA A 361 5.27 -26.87 2.16
CA ALA A 361 5.05 -27.36 0.81
C ALA A 361 6.20 -28.26 0.33
N GLN A 362 7.45 -27.95 0.67
CA GLN A 362 8.61 -28.77 0.31
C GLN A 362 8.62 -30.12 1.03
N ALA A 363 8.19 -30.17 2.31
CA ALA A 363 8.12 -31.40 3.09
C ALA A 363 7.18 -32.45 2.45
N LEU A 364 6.16 -31.99 1.72
CA LEU A 364 5.24 -32.83 0.96
C LEU A 364 5.84 -33.45 -0.30
N SER A 365 7.08 -33.12 -0.67
CA SER A 365 7.75 -33.61 -1.88
C SER A 365 6.88 -33.50 -3.14
N PRO A 366 6.39 -32.29 -3.49
CA PRO A 366 5.45 -32.10 -4.59
C PRO A 366 6.04 -32.60 -5.90
N ASP A 367 5.23 -33.34 -6.67
CA ASP A 367 5.61 -33.80 -8.00
C ASP A 367 5.99 -32.62 -8.91
N ALA A 368 6.95 -32.84 -9.80
CA ALA A 368 7.46 -31.80 -10.71
C ALA A 368 6.36 -31.15 -11.58
N ALA A 369 5.28 -31.89 -11.88
CA ALA A 369 4.12 -31.36 -12.61
C ALA A 369 3.34 -30.32 -11.78
N VAL A 370 3.18 -30.54 -10.47
CA VAL A 370 2.50 -29.59 -9.57
C VAL A 370 3.29 -28.29 -9.43
N LEU A 371 4.63 -28.39 -9.38
CA LEU A 371 5.50 -27.21 -9.37
C LEU A 371 5.52 -26.47 -10.71
N ALA A 372 5.33 -27.18 -11.83
CA ALA A 372 5.25 -26.58 -13.16
C ALA A 372 3.91 -25.86 -13.40
N ASP A 373 2.83 -26.36 -12.80
CA ASP A 373 1.49 -25.77 -12.87
C ASP A 373 1.25 -24.66 -11.82
N ALA A 374 2.13 -24.52 -10.83
CA ALA A 374 2.08 -23.43 -9.85
C ALA A 374 2.36 -22.07 -10.52
N SER A 375 1.53 -21.07 -10.22
CA SER A 375 1.63 -19.73 -10.80
C SER A 375 2.99 -19.09 -10.50
N GLY A 376 3.86 -19.01 -11.51
CA GLY A 376 5.17 -18.33 -11.45
C GLY A 376 6.35 -19.16 -10.92
N GLY A 377 6.11 -20.36 -10.38
CA GLY A 377 7.16 -21.25 -9.84
C GLY A 377 7.98 -20.64 -8.68
N ILE A 378 8.94 -21.41 -8.14
CA ILE A 378 9.78 -21.03 -6.98
C ILE A 378 10.48 -19.67 -7.18
N TYR A 379 10.89 -19.33 -8.40
CA TYR A 379 11.59 -18.08 -8.69
C TYR A 379 10.73 -16.82 -8.46
N ASN A 380 9.42 -16.89 -8.72
CA ASN A 380 8.52 -15.76 -8.47
C ASN A 380 8.44 -15.44 -6.96
N TYR A 381 8.48 -16.47 -6.12
CA TYR A 381 8.47 -16.31 -4.66
C TYR A 381 9.79 -15.77 -4.10
N VAL A 382 10.93 -16.23 -4.62
CA VAL A 382 12.24 -15.66 -4.23
C VAL A 382 12.30 -14.16 -4.60
N GLY A 383 11.80 -13.81 -5.79
CA GLY A 383 11.67 -12.41 -6.20
C GLY A 383 10.72 -11.62 -5.29
N ALA A 384 9.56 -12.19 -4.96
CA ALA A 384 8.60 -11.56 -4.06
C ALA A 384 9.19 -11.31 -2.66
N LEU A 385 9.87 -12.31 -2.07
CA LEU A 385 10.55 -12.17 -0.77
C LEU A 385 11.66 -11.12 -0.82
N ALA A 386 12.49 -11.08 -1.87
CA ALA A 386 13.56 -10.10 -1.99
C ALA A 386 13.02 -8.65 -2.04
N VAL A 387 11.94 -8.43 -2.79
CA VAL A 387 11.25 -7.12 -2.84
C VAL A 387 10.60 -6.81 -1.49
N SER A 388 9.93 -7.79 -0.88
CA SER A 388 9.23 -7.63 0.38
C SER A 388 10.16 -7.34 1.57
N PHE A 389 11.31 -8.00 1.66
CA PHE A 389 12.35 -7.68 2.66
C PHE A 389 12.91 -6.26 2.48
N SER A 390 13.05 -5.80 1.24
CA SER A 390 13.45 -4.42 0.96
C SER A 390 12.40 -3.43 1.44
N ILE A 391 11.11 -3.77 1.24
CA ILE A 391 9.97 -3.05 1.80
C ILE A 391 10.07 -2.98 3.31
N PHE A 392 10.09 -4.14 3.97
CA PHE A 392 10.23 -4.27 5.41
C PHE A 392 11.36 -3.38 5.97
N GLY A 393 12.56 -3.46 5.41
CA GLY A 393 13.72 -2.69 5.87
C GLY A 393 13.49 -1.18 5.86
N VAL A 394 12.88 -0.64 4.79
CA VAL A 394 12.59 0.79 4.70
C VAL A 394 11.54 1.21 5.73
N TYR A 395 10.42 0.50 5.82
CA TYR A 395 9.34 0.83 6.76
C TYR A 395 9.81 0.68 8.21
N LEU A 396 10.58 -0.36 8.53
CA LEU A 396 11.18 -0.55 9.86
C LEU A 396 12.12 0.62 10.21
N TYR A 397 13.02 0.97 9.30
CA TYR A 397 13.96 2.08 9.52
C TYR A 397 13.23 3.40 9.76
N GLN A 398 12.22 3.71 8.95
CA GLN A 398 11.41 4.92 9.15
C GLN A 398 10.60 4.87 10.45
N GLY A 399 10.10 3.69 10.81
CA GLY A 399 9.38 3.47 12.07
C GLY A 399 10.22 3.73 13.31
N ILE A 400 11.51 3.34 13.29
CA ILE A 400 12.40 3.47 14.46
C ILE A 400 13.14 4.81 14.44
N PHE A 401 13.72 5.18 13.30
CA PHE A 401 14.77 6.20 13.23
C PHE A 401 14.35 7.53 12.57
N ALA A 402 13.16 7.63 11.96
CA ALA A 402 12.73 8.89 11.36
C ALA A 402 12.74 10.04 12.38
N ARG A 403 13.34 11.17 11.99
CA ARG A 403 13.48 12.38 12.82
C ARG A 403 12.52 13.47 12.32
N LYS A 404 12.19 14.41 13.22
CA LYS A 404 11.33 15.56 12.93
C LYS A 404 12.10 16.67 12.24
#